data_AF-A0A077QCF4-F1
#
_entry.id   AF-A0A077QCF4-F1
#
_cell.length_a   1.000
_cell.length_b   1.000
_cell.length_c   1.000
_cell.angle_alpha   90.00
_cell.angle_beta   90.00
_cell.angle_gamma   90.00
#
_symmetry.space_group_name_H-M   'P 1'
#
loop_
_entity.id
_entity.type
_entity.pdbx_description
1 polymer ?
#
loop_
_entity_poly.entity_id
_entity_poly.type
_entity_poly.pdbx_seq_one_letter_code
_entity_poly.pdbx_strand_id
1 'polypeptide(L)'
;MFWLPRDTEGKYQHGKRLIEEVPQHVTIPESAFIKEQALDEKTTSEDELWERATSENNETRFYGWIAAESSVVKKLRQYLLQERHLDRSLINFMAYWSKSSSKDDHA
;
A
#
# COMPACT_ATOMS: atom_id res chain seq x y z
N MET A 1 17.31 7.55 -1.66
CA MET A 1 16.35 8.02 -0.63
C MET A 1 15.53 9.12 -1.25
N PHE A 2 14.20 8.96 -1.28
CA PHE A 2 13.27 9.92 -1.88
C PHE A 2 12.38 10.48 -0.76
N TRP A 3 12.29 11.80 -0.63
CA TRP A 3 11.59 12.47 0.46
C TRP A 3 10.52 13.42 -0.07
N LEU A 4 9.30 13.28 0.45
CA LEU A 4 8.16 14.13 0.12
C LEU A 4 7.93 15.13 1.25
N PRO A 5 8.23 16.43 1.08
CA PRO A 5 7.92 17.45 2.08
C PRO A 5 6.41 17.53 2.32
N ARG A 6 6.03 17.68 3.60
CA ARG A 6 4.64 17.84 4.04
C ARG A 6 4.14 19.27 3.90
N ASP A 7 5.04 20.24 4.08
CA ASP A 7 4.74 21.67 4.00
C ASP A 7 5.24 22.19 2.66
N THR A 8 4.30 22.38 1.76
CA THR A 8 4.49 23.00 0.45
C THR A 8 3.36 24.01 0.33
N GLU A 9 3.60 25.16 -0.28
CA GLU A 9 2.71 26.34 -0.28
C GLU A 9 1.24 26.08 -0.73
N GLY A 10 0.92 24.90 -1.26
CA GLY A 10 -0.44 24.37 -1.42
C GLY A 10 -0.77 23.24 -0.43
N LYS A 11 -1.90 23.35 0.26
CA LYS A 11 -2.46 22.33 1.18
C LYS A 11 -2.78 21.03 0.42
N TYR A 12 -1.80 20.15 0.19
CA TYR A 12 -2.07 18.83 -0.34
C TYR A 12 -2.96 18.05 0.64
N GLN A 13 -3.96 17.35 0.10
CA GLN A 13 -4.72 16.38 0.87
C GLN A 13 -3.76 15.29 1.38
N HIS A 14 -4.02 14.79 2.59
CA HIS A 14 -3.19 13.76 3.20
C HIS A 14 -3.01 12.55 2.26
N GLY A 15 -1.75 12.15 2.05
CA GLY A 15 -1.39 10.99 1.25
C GLY A 15 -1.56 11.14 -0.27
N LYS A 16 -2.08 12.26 -0.78
CA LYS A 16 -2.18 12.51 -2.23
C LYS A 16 -0.82 12.37 -2.92
N ARG A 17 0.22 13.00 -2.36
CA ARG A 17 1.58 12.91 -2.91
C ARG A 17 2.15 11.49 -2.86
N LEU A 18 1.82 10.69 -1.84
CA LEU A 18 2.29 9.30 -1.79
C LEU A 18 1.73 8.50 -2.97
N ILE A 19 0.46 8.70 -3.32
CA ILE A 19 -0.18 8.01 -4.45
C ILE A 19 0.44 8.45 -5.79
N GLU A 20 0.76 9.73 -5.96
CA GLU A 20 1.29 10.27 -7.22
C GLU A 20 2.78 9.93 -7.45
N GLU A 21 3.55 9.82 -6.38
CA GLU A 21 5.02 9.78 -6.44
C GLU A 21 5.57 8.36 -6.31
N VAL A 22 4.86 7.45 -5.61
CA VAL A 22 5.27 6.04 -5.52
C VAL A 22 5.38 5.41 -6.92
N PRO A 23 4.42 5.58 -7.85
CA PRO A 23 4.56 5.02 -9.19
C PRO A 23 5.77 5.54 -9.98
N GLN A 24 6.19 6.77 -9.73
CA GLN A 24 7.29 7.43 -10.43
C GLN A 24 8.66 7.04 -9.89
N HIS A 25 8.76 6.71 -8.61
CA HIS A 25 10.04 6.56 -7.92
C HIS A 25 10.28 5.17 -7.33
N VAL A 26 9.25 4.32 -7.22
CA VAL A 26 9.43 2.98 -6.67
C VAL A 26 10.26 2.12 -7.61
N THR A 27 11.36 1.58 -7.09
CA THR A 27 12.20 0.59 -7.76
C THR A 27 12.04 -0.73 -7.02
N ILE A 28 11.54 -1.73 -7.72
CA ILE A 28 11.31 -3.08 -7.18
C ILE A 28 12.25 -4.02 -7.96
N PRO A 29 13.08 -4.84 -7.29
CA PRO A 29 13.96 -5.77 -7.97
C PRO A 29 13.14 -6.86 -8.68
N GLU A 30 13.64 -7.34 -9.83
CA GLU A 30 12.94 -8.35 -10.63
C GLU A 30 12.60 -9.62 -9.85
N SER A 31 13.47 -9.99 -8.89
CA SER A 31 13.27 -11.15 -8.02
C SER A 31 12.03 -11.05 -7.12
N ALA A 32 11.46 -9.85 -6.93
CA ALA A 32 10.30 -9.63 -6.08
C ALA A 32 8.97 -9.70 -6.85
N PHE A 33 9.00 -9.88 -8.18
CA PHE A 33 7.79 -10.04 -9.00
C PHE A 33 7.41 -11.51 -9.14
N ILE A 34 6.10 -11.77 -9.21
CA ILE A 34 5.54 -13.10 -9.49
C ILE A 34 4.56 -13.03 -10.66
N LYS A 35 4.58 -14.04 -11.54
CA LYS A 35 3.73 -14.06 -12.75
C LYS A 35 2.25 -14.28 -12.45
N GLU A 36 1.95 -15.05 -11.41
CA GLU A 36 0.58 -15.41 -11.03
C GLU A 36 0.47 -15.37 -9.50
N GLN A 37 -0.39 -14.47 -9.00
CA GLN A 37 -0.84 -14.50 -7.63
C GLN A 37 -2.34 -14.75 -7.65
N ALA A 38 -2.80 -15.85 -7.05
CA ALA A 38 -4.21 -16.07 -6.79
C ALA A 38 -4.66 -15.04 -5.73
N LEU A 39 -5.06 -13.86 -6.19
CA LEU A 39 -5.70 -12.87 -5.35
C LEU A 39 -7.15 -13.29 -5.22
N ASP A 40 -7.45 -14.13 -4.22
CA ASP A 40 -8.83 -14.40 -3.88
C ASP A 40 -9.47 -13.06 -3.50
N GLU A 41 -10.34 -12.53 -4.38
CA GLU A 41 -11.16 -11.33 -4.16
C GLU A 41 -11.92 -11.39 -2.82
N LYS A 42 -11.99 -12.57 -2.20
CA LYS A 42 -12.61 -12.84 -0.90
C LYS A 42 -11.72 -12.62 0.33
N THR A 43 -10.46 -12.23 0.20
CA THR A 43 -9.54 -11.99 1.35
C THR A 43 -9.27 -10.52 1.64
N THR A 44 -10.33 -9.70 1.63
CA THR A 44 -10.34 -8.42 2.37
C THR A 44 -11.78 -8.13 2.76
N SER A 45 -12.26 -8.80 3.82
CA SER A 45 -13.27 -8.13 4.65
C SER A 45 -12.61 -6.87 5.22
N GLU A 46 -13.39 -5.82 5.41
CA GLU A 46 -12.93 -4.57 6.02
C GLU A 46 -12.36 -4.76 7.45
N ASP A 47 -12.47 -5.98 8.01
CA ASP A 47 -12.02 -6.38 9.34
C ASP A 47 -10.58 -6.90 9.42
N GLU A 48 -9.93 -7.29 8.32
CA GLU A 48 -8.54 -7.80 8.39
C GLU A 48 -7.53 -6.67 8.17
N LEU A 49 -7.38 -5.85 9.21
CA LEU A 49 -6.54 -4.64 9.29
C LEU A 49 -5.02 -4.88 9.14
N TRP A 50 -4.57 -6.14 9.01
CA TRP A 50 -3.16 -6.51 9.04
C TRP A 50 -2.86 -7.73 8.16
N GLU A 51 -2.29 -7.52 6.96
CA GLU A 51 -1.73 -8.61 6.15
C GLU A 51 -0.23 -8.72 6.45
N ARG A 52 0.21 -9.90 6.90
CA ARG A 52 1.61 -10.21 7.19
C ARG A 52 2.26 -10.96 6.03
N ALA A 53 3.38 -10.43 5.55
CA ALA A 53 4.39 -11.13 4.75
C ALA A 53 4.85 -12.43 5.46
N THR A 54 4.75 -13.58 4.79
CA THR A 54 5.10 -14.91 5.31
C THR A 54 6.40 -15.49 4.74
N SER A 55 7.26 -14.67 4.13
CA SER A 55 8.38 -15.17 3.33
C SER A 55 9.35 -16.07 4.13
N GLU A 56 9.20 -17.39 3.97
CA GLU A 56 10.18 -18.42 4.33
C GLU A 56 11.29 -18.52 3.26
N ASN A 57 11.13 -17.83 2.13
CA ASN A 57 12.12 -17.81 1.04
C ASN A 57 13.23 -16.79 1.32
N ASN A 58 14.34 -17.31 1.86
CA ASN A 58 15.60 -16.59 2.12
C ASN A 58 16.34 -16.11 0.85
N GLU A 59 15.79 -16.33 -0.35
CA GLU A 59 16.43 -15.98 -1.62
C GLU A 59 16.15 -14.54 -2.07
N THR A 60 15.03 -13.95 -1.65
CA THR A 60 14.67 -12.57 -1.99
C THR A 60 15.14 -11.58 -0.93
N ARG A 61 16.17 -10.77 -1.24
CA ARG A 61 16.68 -9.70 -0.36
C ARG A 61 15.75 -8.47 -0.26
N PHE A 62 14.53 -8.55 -0.78
CA PHE A 62 13.59 -7.44 -0.82
C PHE A 62 12.51 -7.61 0.23
N TYR A 63 12.27 -6.55 0.99
CA TYR A 63 11.16 -6.46 1.92
C TYR A 63 10.65 -5.02 2.00
N GLY A 64 9.33 -4.84 1.94
CA GLY A 64 8.66 -3.55 1.95
C GLY A 64 7.73 -3.37 3.15
N TRP A 65 7.51 -2.11 3.53
CA TRP A 65 6.51 -1.74 4.55
C TRP A 65 5.85 -0.42 4.18
N ILE A 66 4.52 -0.39 4.18
CA ILE A 66 3.73 0.82 3.91
C ILE A 66 2.81 1.06 5.10
N ALA A 67 2.92 2.23 5.72
CA ALA A 67 1.99 2.71 6.73
C ALA A 67 1.46 4.08 6.34
N ALA A 68 0.14 4.20 6.14
CA ALA A 68 -0.49 5.45 5.72
C ALA A 68 -1.97 5.50 6.13
N GLU A 69 -2.69 6.51 5.63
CA GLU A 69 -4.15 6.59 5.73
C GLU A 69 -4.81 5.42 4.98
N SER A 70 -5.95 4.93 5.47
CA SER A 70 -6.58 3.69 4.99
C SER A 70 -6.84 3.68 3.47
N SER A 71 -7.36 4.77 2.90
CA SER A 71 -7.62 4.86 1.46
C SER A 71 -6.33 4.92 0.63
N VAL A 72 -5.27 5.53 1.17
CA VAL A 72 -3.93 5.57 0.56
C VAL A 72 -3.32 4.18 0.55
N VAL A 73 -3.41 3.45 1.67
CA VAL A 73 -2.92 2.07 1.76
C VAL A 73 -3.64 1.17 0.75
N LYS A 74 -4.97 1.28 0.66
CA LYS A 74 -5.77 0.51 -0.32
C LYS A 74 -5.29 0.76 -1.76
N LYS A 75 -5.10 2.02 -2.15
CA LYS A 75 -4.62 2.40 -3.49
C LYS A 75 -3.21 1.90 -3.78
N LEU A 76 -2.28 2.08 -2.84
CA LEU A 76 -0.91 1.60 -3.01
C LEU A 76 -0.82 0.07 -3.03
N ARG A 77 -1.67 -0.63 -2.27
CA ARG A 77 -1.78 -2.10 -2.31
C ARG A 77 -2.26 -2.58 -3.67
N GLN A 78 -3.33 -2.00 -4.20
CA GLN A 78 -3.81 -2.27 -5.55
C GLN A 78 -2.70 -2.06 -6.59
N TYR A 79 -2.05 -0.90 -6.57
CA TYR A 79 -0.97 -0.61 -7.51
C TYR A 79 0.20 -1.61 -7.41
N LEU A 80 0.70 -1.88 -6.20
CA LEU A 80 1.89 -2.71 -6.04
C LEU A 80 1.61 -4.19 -6.30
N LEU A 81 0.51 -4.73 -5.79
CA LEU A 81 0.19 -6.15 -5.93
C LEU A 81 -0.47 -6.48 -7.27
N GLN A 82 -1.40 -5.65 -7.73
CA GLN A 82 -2.19 -5.95 -8.94
C GLN A 82 -1.53 -5.42 -10.21
N GLU A 83 -1.07 -4.16 -10.21
CA GLU A 83 -0.51 -3.54 -11.42
C GLU A 83 0.99 -3.84 -11.60
N ARG A 84 1.74 -3.93 -10.49
CA ARG A 84 3.19 -4.18 -10.52
C ARG A 84 3.56 -5.63 -10.17
N HIS A 85 2.58 -6.49 -9.90
CA HIS A 85 2.78 -7.92 -9.61
C HIS A 85 3.82 -8.20 -8.53
N LEU A 86 3.93 -7.31 -7.53
CA LEU A 86 4.80 -7.51 -6.37
C LEU A 86 4.26 -8.69 -5.56
N ASP A 87 5.15 -9.60 -5.16
CA ASP A 87 4.77 -10.67 -4.26
C ASP A 87 4.29 -10.11 -2.91
N ARG A 88 3.00 -10.29 -2.61
CA ARG A 88 2.40 -9.97 -1.30
C ARG A 88 3.18 -10.51 -0.10
N SER A 89 3.90 -11.63 -0.27
CA SER A 89 4.70 -12.22 0.81
C SER A 89 5.90 -11.36 1.20
N LEU A 90 6.25 -10.32 0.42
CA LEU A 90 7.43 -9.47 0.62
C LEU A 90 7.09 -8.06 1.11
N ILE A 91 5.81 -7.73 1.33
CA ILE A 91 5.40 -6.38 1.72
C ILE A 91 4.29 -6.39 2.76
N ASN A 92 4.40 -5.52 3.76
CA ASN A 92 3.35 -5.28 4.74
C ASN A 92 2.64 -3.96 4.49
N PHE A 93 1.32 -3.99 4.65
CA PHE A 93 0.45 -2.82 4.57
C PHE A 93 -0.22 -2.56 5.92
N MET A 94 -0.14 -1.33 6.41
CA MET A 94 -0.74 -0.90 7.67
C MET A 94 -1.56 0.38 7.47
N ALA A 95 -2.86 0.29 7.68
CA ALA A 95 -3.73 1.46 7.79
C ALA A 95 -3.59 2.06 9.19
N TYR A 96 -2.89 3.19 9.31
CA TYR A 96 -2.63 3.82 10.60
C TYR A 96 -3.80 4.66 11.10
N TRP A 97 -4.56 5.25 10.18
CA TRP A 97 -5.76 6.03 10.47
C TRP A 97 -6.69 6.04 9.26
N SER A 98 -7.95 6.37 9.46
CA SER A 98 -8.93 6.62 8.40
C SER A 98 -9.60 7.95 8.66
N LYS A 99 -9.85 8.74 7.62
CA LYS A 99 -10.75 9.89 7.79
C LYS A 99 -12.16 9.32 7.98
N SER A 100 -12.82 9.64 9.09
CA SER A 100 -14.22 9.25 9.26
C SER A 100 -15.01 9.84 8.09
N SER A 101 -15.67 8.99 7.31
CA SER A 101 -16.75 9.48 6.45
C SER A 101 -17.82 9.93 7.44
N SER A 102 -18.00 11.23 7.64
CA SER A 102 -19.19 11.74 8.31
C SER A 102 -20.37 11.26 7.47
N LYS A 103 -20.98 10.16 7.89
CA LYS A 103 -22.26 9.73 7.37
C LYS A 103 -23.24 10.57 8.17
N ASP A 104 -23.72 11.63 7.53
CA ASP A 104 -24.62 12.61 8.13
C ASP A 104 -25.75 11.90 8.88
N ASP A 105 -25.99 12.39 10.10
CA ASP A 105 -27.14 12.12 10.93
C ASP A 105 -28.42 12.30 10.12
N HIS A 106 -29.18 11.22 9.92
CA HIS A 106 -30.60 11.35 9.65
C HIS A 106 -31.36 11.27 10.97
N ALA A 107 -31.88 12.44 11.34
CA ALA A 107 -32.84 12.73 12.39
C ALA A 107 -34.13 11.90 12.28
#